data_AF-A0A9X1CRD3-F1
#
_entry.id   AF-A0A9X1CRD3-F1
#
_cell.length_a   1.000
_cell.length_b   1.000
_cell.length_c   1.000
_cell.angle_alpha   90.00
_cell.angle_beta   90.00
_cell.angle_gamma   90.00
#
_symmetry.space_group_name_H-M   'P 1'
#
loop_
_entity.id
_entity.type
_entity.pdbx_description
1 polymer ?
#
loop_
_entity_poly.entity_id
_entity_poly.type
_entity_poly.pdbx_seq_one_letter_code
_entity_poly.pdbx_strand_id
1 'polypeptide(L)'
;MKHLASATSVLLLAACTTVPPAAPKLPPEQPQPPSAAENVPYPIPDLQSQIDNMGIEIAKLQNQIDTLQTRIRQLERNRPARTAVTVRDNTRHSSEKPSAAPADSPLESARKQYRSGNFAAAAKLLQASESGGSGSEHDRQSMYLLMQSHQRLGNCESVINIGNRYISRFRNSSEAADAMFSIGQCQWNMQQRDVARDTWRKLMLIYPDSAAAKKAAKHADKY
;
A
#
# COMPACT_ATOMS: atom_id res chain seq x y z
N MET A 1 5.46 28.20 -77.22
CA MET A 1 4.02 27.83 -77.26
C MET A 1 3.93 26.31 -77.29
N LYS A 2 2.82 25.78 -76.75
CA LYS A 2 2.44 24.38 -76.53
C LYS A 2 2.83 23.40 -77.64
N HIS A 3 3.00 22.11 -77.28
CA HIS A 3 2.51 20.87 -77.90
C HIS A 3 3.39 19.70 -77.37
N LEU A 4 2.95 18.76 -76.53
CA LEU A 4 1.95 17.66 -76.67
C LEU A 4 2.27 16.64 -77.77
N ALA A 5 2.05 15.36 -77.41
CA ALA A 5 2.05 14.11 -78.19
C ALA A 5 3.42 13.43 -78.40
N SER A 6 3.69 12.21 -77.90
CA SER A 6 3.01 10.90 -78.03
C SER A 6 3.19 10.26 -79.40
N ALA A 7 3.34 8.92 -79.40
CA ALA A 7 3.64 7.96 -80.50
C ALA A 7 5.15 7.61 -80.56
N THR A 8 5.62 6.37 -80.68
CA THR A 8 5.06 5.07 -81.10
C THR A 8 6.18 4.05 -80.82
N SER A 9 5.94 3.01 -80.03
CA SER A 9 5.73 1.63 -80.48
C SER A 9 6.69 1.13 -81.59
N VAL A 10 7.52 0.14 -81.25
CA VAL A 10 7.62 -1.20 -81.87
C VAL A 10 9.05 -1.76 -81.71
N LEU A 11 9.11 -2.76 -80.81
CA LEU A 11 9.91 -3.98 -80.80
C LEU A 11 10.93 -4.19 -81.94
N LEU A 12 12.17 -4.58 -81.58
CA LEU A 12 12.84 -5.76 -82.18
C LEU A 12 14.12 -6.16 -81.40
N LEU A 13 14.01 -7.34 -80.77
CA LEU A 13 14.99 -8.43 -80.66
C LEU A 13 16.45 -8.18 -80.22
N ALA A 14 16.69 -8.58 -78.98
CA ALA A 14 17.71 -9.54 -78.51
C ALA A 14 19.13 -9.50 -79.11
N ALA A 15 20.08 -9.05 -78.29
CA ALA A 15 21.44 -9.56 -78.27
C ALA A 15 21.92 -9.71 -76.80
N CYS A 16 22.36 -10.91 -76.45
CA CYS A 16 22.83 -11.30 -75.12
C CYS A 16 24.12 -10.57 -74.72
N THR A 17 24.14 -9.97 -73.53
CA THR A 17 25.33 -9.90 -72.67
C THR A 17 24.88 -9.92 -71.21
N THR A 18 24.89 -11.09 -70.59
CA THR A 18 24.71 -11.20 -69.13
C THR A 18 26.03 -10.87 -68.46
N VAL A 19 26.16 -9.61 -68.06
CA VAL A 19 27.20 -9.09 -67.17
C VAL A 19 26.93 -9.63 -65.76
N PRO A 20 27.88 -10.27 -65.06
CA PRO A 20 27.71 -10.58 -63.64
C PRO A 20 27.88 -9.30 -62.80
N PRO A 21 26.93 -8.93 -61.93
CA PRO A 21 27.15 -7.84 -60.99
C PRO A 21 28.08 -8.27 -59.86
N ALA A 22 29.03 -7.40 -59.55
CA ALA A 22 30.05 -7.54 -58.53
C ALA A 22 29.48 -7.85 -57.14
N ALA A 23 30.14 -8.76 -56.42
CA ALA A 23 29.87 -9.07 -55.03
C ALA A 23 30.08 -7.84 -54.12
N PRO A 24 29.17 -7.56 -53.17
CA PRO A 24 29.40 -6.56 -52.13
C PRO A 24 30.53 -7.00 -51.20
N LYS A 25 31.48 -6.10 -50.94
CA LYS A 25 32.58 -6.29 -49.99
C LYS A 25 32.02 -6.36 -48.57
N LEU A 26 32.28 -7.47 -47.88
CA LEU A 26 31.99 -7.67 -46.45
C LEU A 26 32.87 -6.74 -45.58
N PRO A 27 32.33 -6.10 -44.53
CA PRO A 27 33.11 -5.41 -43.50
C PRO A 27 33.95 -6.40 -42.65
N PRO A 28 35.04 -5.95 -42.00
CA PRO A 28 35.92 -6.81 -41.22
C PRO A 28 35.21 -7.42 -40.01
N GLU A 29 35.48 -8.72 -39.79
CA GLU A 29 34.97 -9.57 -38.72
C GLU A 29 35.23 -8.95 -37.33
N GLN A 30 34.16 -8.67 -36.58
CA GLN A 30 34.27 -8.32 -35.16
C GLN A 30 34.68 -9.57 -34.37
N PRO A 31 35.57 -9.45 -33.35
CA PRO A 31 35.96 -10.59 -32.53
C PRO A 31 34.72 -11.23 -31.88
N GLN A 32 34.47 -12.50 -32.16
CA GLN A 32 33.41 -13.27 -31.49
C GLN A 32 33.68 -13.27 -29.97
N PRO A 33 32.67 -12.98 -29.12
CA PRO A 33 32.81 -13.16 -27.68
C PRO A 33 33.07 -14.64 -27.38
N PRO A 34 33.89 -14.97 -26.37
CA PRO A 34 34.24 -16.34 -26.05
C PRO A 34 33.00 -17.17 -25.72
N SER A 35 32.97 -18.37 -26.31
CA SER A 35 32.00 -19.44 -26.08
C SER A 35 31.68 -19.60 -24.60
N ALA A 36 30.38 -19.66 -24.31
CA ALA A 36 29.78 -19.77 -22.99
C ALA A 36 30.48 -20.80 -22.09
N ALA A 37 31.17 -20.30 -21.06
CA ALA A 37 31.43 -21.03 -19.84
C ALA A 37 30.23 -20.82 -18.90
N GLU A 38 29.43 -21.89 -18.76
CA GLU A 38 28.88 -22.35 -17.48
C GLU A 38 28.35 -21.29 -16.52
N ASN A 39 27.14 -20.80 -16.79
CA ASN A 39 26.28 -20.23 -15.76
C ASN A 39 25.12 -21.19 -15.55
N VAL A 40 25.11 -21.94 -14.45
CA VAL A 40 23.92 -22.67 -14.00
C VAL A 40 22.83 -21.61 -13.75
N PRO A 41 21.74 -21.58 -14.54
CA PRO A 41 20.66 -20.65 -14.30
C PRO A 41 19.97 -21.09 -13.01
N TYR A 42 20.16 -20.35 -11.91
CA TYR A 42 19.27 -20.48 -10.78
C TYR A 42 17.86 -20.13 -11.28
N PRO A 43 16.85 -20.98 -11.08
CA PRO A 43 15.50 -20.67 -11.48
C PRO A 43 15.05 -19.45 -10.67
N ILE A 44 14.95 -18.30 -11.33
CA ILE A 44 14.16 -17.17 -10.82
C ILE A 44 12.73 -17.72 -10.72
N PRO A 45 12.07 -17.67 -9.54
CA PRO A 45 10.67 -18.06 -9.45
C PRO A 45 9.89 -17.32 -10.52
N ASP A 46 9.27 -18.08 -11.43
CA ASP A 46 8.49 -17.49 -12.51
C ASP A 46 7.40 -16.60 -11.90
N LEU A 47 7.15 -15.45 -12.52
CA LEU A 47 6.15 -14.50 -12.03
C LEU A 47 4.77 -15.18 -11.95
N GLN A 48 4.51 -16.12 -12.85
CA GLN A 48 3.31 -16.95 -12.81
C GLN A 48 3.25 -17.81 -11.55
N SER A 49 4.35 -18.45 -11.16
CA SER A 49 4.42 -19.23 -9.91
C SER A 49 4.20 -18.36 -8.68
N GLN A 50 4.65 -17.10 -8.71
CA GLN A 50 4.37 -16.15 -7.63
C GLN A 50 2.89 -15.75 -7.58
N ILE A 51 2.26 -15.50 -8.74
CA ILE A 51 0.82 -15.23 -8.84
C ILE A 51 0.00 -16.42 -8.33
N ASP A 52 0.40 -17.65 -8.70
CA ASP A 52 -0.28 -18.87 -8.30
C ASP A 52 -0.18 -19.08 -6.77
N ASN A 53 1.01 -18.88 -6.20
CA ASN A 53 1.22 -18.94 -4.75
C ASN A 53 0.37 -17.91 -4.01
N MET A 54 0.29 -16.68 -4.52
CA MET A 54 -0.57 -15.64 -3.97
C MET A 54 -2.06 -16.00 -4.09
N GLY A 55 -2.48 -16.61 -5.20
CA GLY A 55 -3.85 -17.09 -5.40
C GLY A 55 -4.25 -18.14 -4.37
N ILE A 56 -3.35 -19.08 -4.06
CA ILE A 56 -3.56 -20.09 -3.02
C ILE A 56 -3.69 -19.43 -1.63
N GLU A 57 -2.85 -18.44 -1.33
CA GLU A 57 -2.92 -17.74 -0.05
C GLU A 57 -4.22 -16.95 0.11
N ILE A 58 -4.67 -16.26 -0.94
CA ILE A 58 -5.97 -15.57 -0.98
C ILE A 58 -7.11 -16.56 -0.72
N ALA A 59 -7.11 -17.71 -1.39
CA ALA A 59 -8.14 -18.74 -1.20
C ALA A 59 -8.15 -19.29 0.23
N LYS A 60 -6.98 -19.48 0.84
CA LYS A 60 -6.85 -19.91 2.24
C LYS A 60 -7.41 -18.85 3.20
N LEU A 61 -7.07 -17.58 2.99
CA LEU A 61 -7.56 -16.47 3.80
C LEU A 61 -9.09 -16.31 3.68
N GLN A 62 -9.64 -16.44 2.48
CA GLN A 62 -11.09 -16.43 2.24
C GLN A 62 -11.79 -17.54 3.02
N ASN A 63 -11.28 -18.78 2.96
CA ASN A 63 -11.83 -19.89 3.73
C ASN A 63 -11.78 -19.64 5.26
N GLN A 64 -10.72 -19.00 5.74
CA GLN A 64 -10.61 -18.62 7.16
C GLN A 64 -11.64 -17.56 7.54
N ILE A 65 -11.86 -16.56 6.69
CA ILE A 65 -12.88 -15.52 6.90
C ILE A 65 -14.27 -16.16 6.99
N ASP A 66 -14.62 -17.06 6.06
CA ASP A 66 -15.92 -17.72 6.04
C ASP A 66 -16.14 -18.59 7.30
N THR A 67 -15.09 -19.29 7.73
CA THR A 67 -15.12 -20.08 8.96
C THR A 67 -15.38 -19.19 10.17
N LEU A 68 -14.68 -18.06 10.27
CA LEU A 68 -14.84 -17.11 11.38
C LEU A 68 -16.22 -16.46 11.38
N GLN A 69 -16.73 -16.05 10.22
CA GLN A 69 -18.07 -15.50 10.09
C GLN A 69 -19.15 -16.51 10.49
N THR A 70 -18.96 -17.78 10.14
CA THR A 70 -19.87 -18.86 10.55
C THR A 70 -19.84 -19.06 12.06
N ARG A 71 -18.65 -19.04 12.67
CA ARG A 71 -18.51 -19.10 14.14
C ARG A 71 -19.16 -17.91 14.84
N ILE A 72 -19.01 -16.70 14.32
CA ILE A 72 -19.69 -15.50 14.86
C ILE A 72 -21.20 -15.70 14.83
N ARG A 73 -21.76 -16.10 13.67
CA ARG A 73 -23.21 -16.39 13.54
C ARG A 73 -23.69 -17.47 14.50
N GLN A 74 -22.89 -18.52 14.72
CA GLN A 74 -23.20 -19.57 15.69
C GLN A 74 -23.16 -19.06 17.12
N LEU A 75 -22.19 -18.22 17.49
CA LEU A 75 -22.09 -17.62 18.82
C LEU A 75 -23.23 -16.63 19.08
N GLU A 76 -23.64 -15.86 18.08
CA GLU A 76 -24.81 -14.99 18.15
C GLU A 76 -26.10 -15.80 18.33
N ARG A 77 -26.22 -16.95 17.65
CA ARG A 77 -27.36 -17.87 17.79
C ARG A 77 -27.35 -18.62 19.12
N ASN A 78 -26.17 -18.96 19.64
CA ASN A 78 -25.97 -19.68 20.91
C ASN A 78 -25.87 -18.73 22.11
N ARG A 79 -26.11 -17.42 21.95
CA ARG A 79 -26.40 -16.56 23.10
C ARG A 79 -27.75 -17.01 23.67
N PRO A 80 -27.80 -17.59 24.89
CA PRO A 80 -29.09 -17.88 25.49
C PRO A 80 -29.83 -16.56 25.67
N ALA A 81 -31.02 -16.48 25.08
CA ALA A 81 -32.00 -15.46 25.42
C ALA A 81 -32.15 -15.50 26.95
N ARG A 82 -31.68 -14.46 27.64
CA ARG A 82 -31.99 -14.29 29.05
C ARG A 82 -33.50 -14.31 29.16
N THR A 83 -33.97 -15.33 29.85
CA THR A 83 -35.35 -15.64 30.17
C THR A 83 -36.13 -14.37 30.46
N ALA A 84 -37.21 -14.20 29.70
CA ALA A 84 -38.32 -13.36 30.08
C ALA A 84 -38.81 -13.84 31.46
N VAL A 85 -38.44 -13.11 32.51
CA VAL A 85 -39.17 -13.17 33.79
C VAL A 85 -40.29 -12.15 33.67
N THR A 86 -41.50 -12.66 33.56
CA THR A 86 -42.74 -11.90 33.68
C THR A 86 -42.77 -11.18 35.02
N VAL A 87 -42.68 -9.85 35.01
CA VAL A 87 -43.20 -9.03 36.11
C VAL A 87 -44.12 -7.99 35.48
N ARG A 88 -45.40 -8.33 35.51
CA ARG A 88 -46.49 -7.39 35.32
C ARG A 88 -47.04 -7.11 36.72
N ASP A 89 -46.67 -5.97 37.30
CA ASP A 89 -47.65 -4.94 37.63
C ASP A 89 -47.02 -3.66 38.18
N ASN A 90 -47.40 -2.58 37.50
CA ASN A 90 -47.61 -1.19 37.87
C ASN A 90 -46.71 -0.40 38.83
N THR A 91 -46.44 0.81 38.29
CA THR A 91 -46.31 2.13 38.92
C THR A 91 -44.99 2.52 39.60
N ARG A 92 -44.31 3.43 38.87
CA ARG A 92 -43.59 4.63 39.34
C ARG A 92 -42.59 4.39 40.48
N HIS A 93 -41.31 4.44 40.15
CA HIS A 93 -40.37 5.44 40.66
C HIS A 93 -39.05 5.34 39.90
N SER A 94 -38.52 6.49 39.51
CA SER A 94 -37.11 6.66 39.17
C SER A 94 -36.26 6.08 40.28
N SER A 95 -35.36 5.16 39.93
CA SER A 95 -34.20 4.79 40.73
C SER A 95 -33.21 4.14 39.79
N GLU A 96 -32.09 4.83 39.59
CA GLU A 96 -30.90 4.37 38.91
C GLU A 96 -30.59 2.91 39.24
N LYS A 97 -30.59 2.08 38.20
CA LYS A 97 -29.87 0.81 38.20
C LYS A 97 -28.55 1.06 37.45
N PRO A 98 -27.40 0.59 37.98
CA PRO A 98 -26.09 1.04 37.54
C PRO A 98 -25.97 0.91 36.02
N SER A 99 -25.68 2.04 35.38
CA SER A 99 -25.19 2.06 34.01
C SER A 99 -24.03 1.07 33.96
N ALA A 100 -24.26 -0.07 33.29
CA ALA A 100 -23.15 -0.83 32.75
C ALA A 100 -22.35 0.20 31.97
N ALA A 101 -21.10 0.42 32.40
CA ALA A 101 -20.21 1.39 31.77
C ALA A 101 -20.38 1.28 30.26
N PRO A 102 -20.56 2.41 29.54
CA PRO A 102 -20.70 2.37 28.10
C PRO A 102 -19.56 1.51 27.55
N ALA A 103 -19.88 0.53 26.71
CA ALA A 103 -18.85 -0.29 26.11
C ALA A 103 -17.83 0.65 25.46
N ASP A 104 -16.60 0.67 26.01
CA ASP A 104 -15.55 1.58 25.57
C ASP A 104 -15.46 1.50 24.04
N SER A 105 -15.49 2.66 23.38
CA SER A 105 -15.35 2.71 21.93
C SER A 105 -14.08 1.97 21.50
N PRO A 106 -14.00 1.41 20.26
CA PRO A 106 -12.79 0.75 19.79
C PRO A 106 -11.53 1.60 19.97
N LEU A 107 -11.65 2.92 19.82
CA LEU A 107 -10.60 3.90 20.08
C LEU A 107 -10.15 3.94 21.55
N GLU A 108 -11.07 4.00 22.51
CA GLU A 108 -10.73 4.02 23.94
C GLU A 108 -10.08 2.70 24.38
N SER A 109 -10.64 1.58 23.92
CA SER A 109 -10.04 0.26 24.13
C SER A 109 -8.62 0.19 23.55
N ALA A 110 -8.43 0.70 22.33
CA ALA A 110 -7.12 0.72 21.68
C ALA A 110 -6.13 1.64 22.40
N ARG A 111 -6.56 2.80 22.92
CA ARG A 111 -5.72 3.68 23.75
C ARG A 111 -5.24 2.97 25.00
N LYS A 112 -6.12 2.21 25.67
CA LYS A 112 -5.73 1.41 26.84
C LYS A 112 -4.67 0.37 26.47
N GLN A 113 -4.87 -0.36 25.38
CA GLN A 113 -3.89 -1.34 24.90
C GLN A 113 -2.56 -0.70 24.49
N TYR A 114 -2.60 0.46 23.81
CA TYR A 114 -1.40 1.19 23.43
C TYR A 114 -0.60 1.64 24.66
N ARG A 115 -1.28 2.18 25.68
CA ARG A 115 -0.66 2.59 26.95
C ARG A 115 -0.06 1.43 27.73
N SER A 116 -0.64 0.23 27.63
CA SER A 116 -0.08 -0.98 28.24
C SER A 116 1.02 -1.64 27.41
N GLY A 117 1.42 -1.05 26.27
CA GLY A 117 2.45 -1.60 25.38
C GLY A 117 1.95 -2.69 24.42
N ASN A 118 0.66 -3.03 24.46
CA ASN A 118 0.04 -4.03 23.60
C ASN A 118 -0.32 -3.44 22.23
N PHE A 119 0.69 -3.01 21.46
CA PHE A 119 0.48 -2.33 20.19
C PHE A 119 -0.23 -3.19 19.14
N ALA A 120 0.01 -4.50 19.12
CA ALA A 120 -0.69 -5.43 18.22
C ALA A 120 -2.20 -5.49 18.52
N ALA A 121 -2.58 -5.49 19.80
CA ALA A 121 -3.99 -5.46 20.20
C ALA A 121 -4.63 -4.11 19.86
N ALA A 122 -3.91 -3.00 20.07
CA ALA A 122 -4.37 -1.67 19.67
C ALA A 122 -4.60 -1.57 18.16
N ALA A 123 -3.65 -2.06 17.34
CA ALA A 123 -3.78 -2.08 15.89
C ALA A 123 -4.98 -2.91 15.44
N LYS A 124 -5.16 -4.11 16.01
CA LYS A 124 -6.30 -4.99 15.69
C LYS A 124 -7.65 -4.33 16.01
N LEU A 125 -7.76 -3.65 17.14
CA LEU A 125 -8.99 -2.92 17.52
C LEU A 125 -9.32 -1.79 16.55
N LEU A 126 -8.31 -1.22 15.89
CA LEU A 126 -8.45 -0.06 15.01
C LEU A 126 -8.37 -0.40 13.53
N GLN A 127 -8.30 -1.68 13.14
CA GLN A 127 -8.10 -2.09 11.75
C GLN A 127 -9.14 -1.48 10.78
N ALA A 128 -10.39 -1.32 11.21
CA ALA A 128 -11.43 -0.68 10.40
C ALA A 128 -11.16 0.80 10.09
N SER A 129 -10.28 1.44 10.86
CA SER A 129 -9.90 2.85 10.72
C SER A 129 -8.85 3.09 9.63
N GLU A 130 -8.30 2.04 9.00
CA GLU A 130 -7.35 2.18 7.89
C GLU A 130 -7.94 2.96 6.70
N SER A 131 -9.26 2.91 6.51
CA SER A 131 -9.95 3.67 5.46
C SER A 131 -10.07 5.18 5.76
N GLY A 132 -9.90 5.58 7.03
CA GLY A 132 -10.20 6.91 7.53
C GLY A 132 -11.70 7.21 7.67
N GLY A 133 -12.58 6.23 7.46
CA GLY A 133 -14.02 6.32 7.76
C GLY A 133 -14.74 7.49 7.08
N SER A 134 -15.49 8.25 7.88
CA SER A 134 -16.21 9.46 7.45
C SER A 134 -15.31 10.69 7.36
N GLY A 135 -14.11 10.66 7.96
CA GLY A 135 -13.26 11.83 8.13
C GLY A 135 -13.59 12.63 9.40
N SER A 136 -14.36 12.06 10.31
CA SER A 136 -14.64 12.66 11.62
C SER A 136 -13.38 12.79 12.48
N GLU A 137 -13.46 13.60 13.53
CA GLU A 137 -12.45 13.67 14.59
C GLU A 137 -12.12 12.28 15.17
N HIS A 138 -13.15 11.45 15.37
CA HIS A 138 -12.98 10.09 15.89
C HIS A 138 -12.18 9.22 14.91
N ASP A 139 -12.53 9.26 13.62
CA ASP A 139 -11.81 8.52 12.59
C ASP A 139 -10.35 8.97 12.47
N ARG A 140 -10.12 10.28 12.57
CA ARG A 140 -8.77 10.85 12.58
C ARG A 140 -7.96 10.28 13.75
N GLN A 141 -8.49 10.39 14.97
CA GLN A 141 -7.79 9.91 16.17
C GLN A 141 -7.51 8.41 16.11
N SER A 142 -8.47 7.62 15.64
CA SER A 142 -8.35 6.17 15.45
C SER A 142 -7.29 5.81 14.42
N MET A 143 -7.31 6.46 13.25
CA MET A 143 -6.34 6.20 12.19
C MET A 143 -4.92 6.62 12.60
N TYR A 144 -4.76 7.73 13.32
CA TYR A 144 -3.45 8.14 13.83
C TYR A 144 -2.91 7.18 14.89
N LEU A 145 -3.76 6.72 15.82
CA LEU A 145 -3.36 5.74 16.83
C LEU A 145 -3.02 4.39 16.21
N LEU A 146 -3.73 3.98 15.16
CA LEU A 146 -3.39 2.80 14.37
C LEU A 146 -2.00 2.93 13.74
N MET A 147 -1.72 4.05 13.07
CA MET A 147 -0.40 4.33 12.49
C MET A 147 0.71 4.26 13.54
N GLN A 148 0.51 4.91 14.69
CA GLN A 148 1.47 4.86 15.79
C GLN A 148 1.65 3.44 16.33
N SER A 149 0.60 2.63 16.39
CA SER A 149 0.69 1.23 16.82
C SER A 149 1.58 0.43 15.87
N HIS A 150 1.40 0.58 14.56
CA HIS A 150 2.29 -0.03 13.57
C HIS A 150 3.72 0.47 13.65
N GLN A 151 3.94 1.76 13.93
CA GLN A 151 5.26 2.33 14.13
C GLN A 151 5.98 1.67 15.32
N ARG A 152 5.26 1.44 16.43
CA ARG A 152 5.81 0.75 17.62
C ARG A 152 6.12 -0.72 17.38
N LEU A 153 5.44 -1.36 16.42
CA LEU A 153 5.70 -2.73 15.99
C LEU A 153 6.83 -2.83 14.96
N GLY A 154 7.30 -1.70 14.40
CA GLY A 154 8.29 -1.70 13.33
C GLY A 154 7.71 -2.03 11.95
N ASN A 155 6.38 -2.07 11.81
CA ASN A 155 5.68 -2.36 10.55
C ASN A 155 5.74 -1.15 9.61
N CYS A 156 6.90 -0.91 9.02
CA CYS A 156 7.21 0.30 8.26
C CYS A 156 6.29 0.51 7.05
N GLU A 157 5.96 -0.56 6.33
CA GLU A 157 5.04 -0.48 5.19
C GLU A 157 3.64 -0.01 5.60
N SER A 158 3.10 -0.56 6.70
CA SER A 158 1.82 -0.13 7.25
C SER A 158 1.86 1.34 7.65
N VAL A 159 2.94 1.81 8.30
CA VAL A 159 3.10 3.23 8.67
C VAL A 159 3.10 4.12 7.44
N ILE A 160 3.82 3.75 6.38
CA ILE A 160 3.87 4.51 5.13
C ILE A 160 2.48 4.58 4.49
N ASN A 161 1.79 3.45 4.38
CA ASN A 161 0.47 3.37 3.75
C ASN A 161 -0.60 4.15 4.53
N ILE A 162 -0.69 3.91 5.85
CA ILE A 162 -1.65 4.59 6.72
C ILE A 162 -1.31 6.08 6.80
N GLY A 163 -0.04 6.44 6.98
CA GLY A 163 0.42 7.82 7.06
C GLY A 163 0.10 8.63 5.80
N ASN A 164 0.38 8.09 4.61
CA ASN A 164 0.05 8.75 3.35
C ASN A 164 -1.45 9.02 3.22
N ARG A 165 -2.29 8.04 3.57
CA ARG A 165 -3.74 8.22 3.57
C ARG A 165 -4.18 9.22 4.64
N TYR A 166 -3.54 9.20 5.82
CA TYR A 166 -3.83 10.12 6.90
C TYR A 166 -3.57 11.56 6.46
N ILE A 167 -2.43 11.83 5.82
CA ILE A 167 -2.08 13.16 5.32
C ILE A 167 -3.04 13.58 4.21
N SER A 168 -3.41 12.68 3.30
CA SER A 168 -4.38 12.98 2.24
C SER A 168 -5.73 13.41 2.81
N ARG A 169 -6.20 12.73 3.86
CA ARG A 169 -7.53 12.96 4.44
C ARG A 169 -7.56 14.06 5.51
N PHE A 170 -6.50 14.19 6.28
CA PHE A 170 -6.42 15.00 7.50
C PHE A 170 -5.24 15.99 7.45
N ARG A 171 -4.95 16.55 6.27
CA ARG A 171 -3.80 17.45 6.04
C ARG A 171 -3.72 18.67 6.97
N ASN A 172 -4.86 19.15 7.48
CA ASN A 172 -4.90 20.33 8.35
C ASN A 172 -4.82 19.97 9.85
N SER A 173 -4.62 18.69 10.19
CA SER A 173 -4.52 18.25 11.58
C SER A 173 -3.15 18.53 12.18
N SER A 174 -3.10 18.71 13.49
CA SER A 174 -1.85 18.86 14.25
C SER A 174 -0.89 17.70 14.05
N GLU A 175 -1.41 16.49 13.84
CA GLU A 175 -0.61 15.27 13.73
C GLU A 175 -0.09 15.01 12.31
N ALA A 176 -0.57 15.73 11.29
CA ALA A 176 -0.20 15.47 9.90
C ALA A 176 1.31 15.65 9.65
N ALA A 177 1.92 16.64 10.29
CA ALA A 177 3.35 16.87 10.23
C ALA A 177 4.14 15.73 10.89
N ASP A 178 3.70 15.25 12.06
CA ASP A 178 4.33 14.10 12.74
C ASP A 178 4.14 12.80 11.93
N ALA A 179 3.01 12.62 11.26
CA ALA A 179 2.80 11.49 10.36
C ALA A 179 3.80 11.50 9.19
N MET A 180 4.01 12.64 8.54
CA MET A 180 5.06 12.76 7.50
C MET A 180 6.45 12.45 8.04
N PHE A 181 6.75 12.86 9.26
CA PHE A 181 8.04 12.56 9.88
C PHE A 181 8.22 11.05 10.10
N SER A 182 7.19 10.38 10.63
CA SER A 182 7.18 8.92 10.83
C SER A 182 7.33 8.15 9.51
N ILE A 183 6.72 8.61 8.42
CA ILE A 183 6.92 8.02 7.08
C ILE A 183 8.39 8.09 6.68
N GLY A 184 9.01 9.26 6.79
CA GLY A 184 10.43 9.42 6.46
C GLY A 184 11.34 8.57 7.35
N GLN A 185 11.01 8.42 8.65
CA GLN A 185 11.73 7.54 9.56
C GLN A 185 11.61 6.06 9.14
N CYS A 186 10.43 5.62 8.74
CA CYS A 186 10.23 4.26 8.23
C CYS A 186 10.99 4.02 6.91
N GLN A 187 10.93 4.95 5.95
CA GLN A 187 11.70 4.88 4.72
C GLN A 187 13.21 4.77 4.99
N TRP A 188 13.71 5.58 5.94
CA TRP A 188 15.09 5.53 6.36
C TRP A 188 15.49 4.17 6.93
N ASN A 189 14.67 3.61 7.84
CA ASN A 189 14.91 2.30 8.45
C ASN A 189 14.87 1.17 7.42
N MET A 190 14.07 1.32 6.35
CA MET A 190 14.03 0.42 5.20
C MET A 190 15.17 0.66 4.19
N GLN A 191 16.20 1.43 4.55
CA GLN A 191 17.35 1.79 3.71
C GLN A 191 17.03 2.66 2.48
N GLN A 192 15.81 3.20 2.38
CA GLN A 192 15.39 4.13 1.32
C GLN A 192 15.75 5.57 1.71
N ARG A 193 17.05 5.85 1.86
CA ARG A 193 17.55 7.11 2.48
C ARG A 193 17.32 8.33 1.60
N ASP A 194 17.41 8.19 0.29
CA ASP A 194 17.03 9.20 -0.70
C ASP A 194 15.54 9.55 -0.59
N VAL A 195 14.65 8.56 -0.60
CA VAL A 195 13.20 8.76 -0.46
C VAL A 195 12.87 9.41 0.90
N ALA A 196 13.51 8.97 1.98
CA ALA A 196 13.34 9.55 3.31
C ALA A 196 13.68 11.04 3.35
N ARG A 197 14.81 11.43 2.74
CA ARG A 197 15.23 12.84 2.66
C ARG A 197 14.25 13.67 1.84
N ASP A 198 13.73 13.13 0.74
CA ASP A 198 12.70 13.81 -0.05
C ASP A 198 11.41 14.03 0.76
N THR A 199 10.98 13.02 1.51
CA THR A 199 9.81 13.13 2.41
C THR A 199 10.02 14.19 3.48
N TRP A 200 11.19 14.24 4.10
CA TRP A 200 11.53 15.24 5.12
C TRP A 200 11.65 16.67 4.55
N ARG A 201 12.21 16.83 3.34
CA ARG A 201 12.20 18.14 2.66
C ARG A 201 10.77 18.58 2.36
N LYS A 202 9.90 17.68 1.88
CA LYS A 202 8.47 17.97 1.68
C LYS A 202 7.77 18.37 2.98
N LEU A 203 8.05 17.67 4.08
CA LEU A 203 7.54 18.02 5.41
C LEU A 203 7.94 19.45 5.80
N MET A 204 9.20 19.84 5.62
CA MET A 204 9.68 21.19 5.92
C MET A 204 9.01 22.26 5.04
N LEU A 205 8.62 21.92 3.81
CA LEU A 205 7.90 22.84 2.91
C LEU A 205 6.41 22.96 3.26
N ILE A 206 5.76 21.85 3.60
CA ILE A 206 4.31 21.80 3.82
C ILE A 206 3.92 22.25 5.23
N TYR A 207 4.75 21.94 6.23
CA TYR A 207 4.50 22.26 7.65
C TYR A 207 5.72 22.97 8.29
N PRO A 208 6.14 24.13 7.78
CA PRO A 208 7.41 24.77 8.14
C PRO A 208 7.56 25.06 9.64
N ASP A 209 6.48 25.43 10.32
CA ASP A 209 6.53 25.83 11.74
C ASP A 209 6.42 24.65 12.72
N SER A 210 6.19 23.44 12.20
CA SER A 210 5.95 22.25 13.03
C SER A 210 7.22 21.76 13.75
N ALA A 211 7.04 21.18 14.94
CA ALA A 211 8.13 20.50 15.64
C ALA A 211 8.71 19.34 14.80
N ALA A 212 7.86 18.67 14.01
CA ALA A 212 8.25 17.62 13.07
C ALA A 212 9.19 18.15 11.97
N ALA A 213 8.93 19.32 11.39
CA ALA A 213 9.81 19.94 10.41
C ALA A 213 11.19 20.28 11.01
N LYS A 214 11.23 20.79 12.24
CA LYS A 214 12.49 21.04 12.97
C LYS A 214 13.27 19.75 13.24
N LYS A 215 12.59 18.63 13.52
CA LYS A 215 13.23 17.31 13.63
C LYS A 215 13.75 16.84 12.27
N ALA A 216 12.93 16.95 11.22
CA ALA A 216 13.26 16.56 9.85
C ALA A 216 14.52 17.26 9.33
N ALA A 217 14.68 18.56 9.56
CA ALA A 217 15.88 19.31 9.19
C ALA A 217 17.16 18.66 9.74
N LYS A 218 17.16 18.31 11.04
CA LYS A 218 18.31 17.65 11.69
C LYS A 218 18.67 16.29 11.09
N HIS A 219 17.70 15.58 10.50
CA HIS A 219 17.93 14.29 9.86
C HIS A 219 18.34 14.43 8.39
N ALA A 220 17.76 15.40 7.68
CA ALA A 220 18.06 15.67 6.27
C ALA A 220 19.48 16.20 6.06
N ASP A 221 20.00 16.99 7.02
CA ASP A 221 21.32 17.62 6.91
C ASP A 221 22.48 16.71 7.34
N LYS A 222 22.19 15.62 8.08
CA LYS A 222 23.22 14.83 8.77
C LYS A 222 23.94 13.82 7.86
N TYR A 223 23.45 13.56 6.64
CA TYR A 223 23.98 12.52 5.73
C TYR A 223 23.60 12.74 4.26
#